data_AF-A0A4C1SMT5-F1
#
_entry.id   AF-A0A4C1SMT5-F1
#
_cell.length_a   1.000
_cell.length_b   1.000
_cell.length_c   1.000
_cell.angle_alpha   90.00
_cell.angle_beta   90.00
_cell.angle_gamma   90.00
#
_symmetry.space_group_name_H-M   'P 1'
#
loop_
_entity.id
_entity.type
_entity.pdbx_description
1 polymer ?
#
loop_
_entity_poly.entity_id
_entity_poly.type
_entity_poly.pdbx_seq_one_letter_code
_entity_poly.pdbx_strand_id
1 'polypeptide(L)'
;MGGSWERKVRSIKIALNATLHTRAPKDEVLHTLMLEAEFVVNSRPLTHISILPSDATALTPNHFLLGSAAGRWQPGRFDTTEECSRKQWRANQALAEMFCQIWL
;
A
#
# COMPACT_ATOMS: atom_id res chain seq x y z
N MET A 1 9.10 25.00 7.36
CA MET A 1 8.90 24.11 6.19
C MET A 1 9.21 22.68 6.63
N GLY A 2 8.29 21.74 6.44
CA GLY A 2 8.55 20.32 6.73
C GLY A 2 9.39 19.68 5.62
N GLY A 3 10.32 18.80 5.98
CA GLY A 3 11.19 18.09 5.06
C GLY A 3 10.44 17.15 4.09
N SER A 4 11.21 16.43 3.26
CA SER A 4 10.67 15.51 2.26
C SER A 4 9.80 14.41 2.91
N TRP A 5 10.25 13.92 4.07
CA TRP A 5 9.54 12.93 4.87
C TRP A 5 8.16 13.42 5.31
N GLU A 6 8.08 14.61 5.91
CA GLU A 6 6.84 15.17 6.43
C GLU A 6 5.82 15.42 5.32
N ARG A 7 6.30 15.80 4.12
CA ARG A 7 5.43 15.92 2.94
C ARG A 7 4.88 14.56 2.49
N LYS A 8 5.71 13.51 2.50
CA LYS A 8 5.26 12.14 2.16
C LYS A 8 4.24 11.62 3.17
N VAL A 9 4.49 11.79 4.48
CA VAL A 9 3.52 11.43 5.53
C VAL A 9 2.23 12.21 5.37
N ARG A 10 2.31 13.50 5.04
CA ARG A 10 1.12 14.33 4.80
C ARG A 10 0.31 13.85 3.61
N SER A 11 0.93 13.46 2.49
CA SER A 11 0.20 12.97 1.32
C SER A 11 -0.55 11.67 1.61
N ILE A 12 0.07 10.75 2.37
CA ILE A 12 -0.57 9.50 2.79
C ILE A 12 -1.79 9.80 3.67
N LYS A 13 -1.66 10.70 4.66
CA LYS A 13 -2.78 11.09 5.53
C LYS A 13 -3.93 11.72 4.75
N ILE A 14 -3.63 12.56 3.75
CA ILE A 14 -4.66 13.17 2.90
C ILE A 14 -5.39 12.09 2.10
N ALA A 15 -4.66 11.16 1.46
CA ALA A 15 -5.25 10.07 0.71
C ALA A 15 -6.12 9.16 1.59
N LEU A 16 -5.62 8.73 2.76
CA LEU A 16 -6.39 7.94 3.71
C LEU A 16 -7.65 8.66 4.19
N ASN A 17 -7.55 9.96 4.51
CA ASN A 17 -8.70 10.74 4.94
C ASN A 17 -9.76 10.87 3.84
N ALA A 18 -9.34 10.98 2.57
CA ALA A 18 -10.26 11.01 1.43
C ALA A 18 -10.88 9.63 1.13
N THR A 19 -10.11 8.54 1.24
CA THR A 19 -10.59 7.17 1.04
C THR A 19 -11.58 6.74 2.13
N LEU A 20 -11.23 7.04 3.39
CA LEU A 20 -12.03 6.64 4.55
C LEU A 20 -13.17 7.60 4.83
N HIS A 21 -13.03 8.91 4.58
CA HIS A 21 -14.06 9.94 4.72
C HIS A 21 -15.16 9.63 5.78
N THR A 22 -16.37 9.22 5.37
CA THR A 22 -17.51 8.86 6.25
C THR A 22 -17.68 7.36 6.49
N ARG A 23 -16.72 6.54 6.05
CA ARG A 23 -16.71 5.08 6.14
C ARG A 23 -15.91 4.65 7.36
N ALA A 24 -16.53 3.85 8.21
CA ALA A 24 -15.87 3.13 9.30
C ALA A 24 -15.81 1.64 8.92
N PRO A 25 -14.80 1.18 8.15
CA PRO A 25 -14.64 -0.23 7.86
C PRO A 25 -14.38 -1.03 9.15
N LYS A 26 -14.68 -2.33 9.11
CA LYS A 26 -14.27 -3.25 10.19
C LYS A 26 -12.75 -3.24 10.34
N ASP A 27 -12.27 -3.57 11.54
CA ASP A 27 -10.85 -3.55 11.87
C ASP A 27 -10.01 -4.39 10.90
N GLU A 28 -10.43 -5.62 10.59
CA GLU A 28 -9.78 -6.50 9.60
C GLU A 28 -9.63 -5.84 8.21
N VAL A 29 -10.67 -5.13 7.77
CA VAL A 29 -10.69 -4.45 6.46
C VAL A 29 -9.77 -3.23 6.50
N LEU A 30 -9.78 -2.47 7.60
CA LEU A 30 -8.88 -1.34 7.79
C LEU A 30 -7.42 -1.78 7.84
N HIS A 31 -7.14 -2.85 8.58
CA HIS A 31 -5.81 -3.42 8.72
C HIS A 31 -5.26 -3.87 7.36
N THR A 32 -6.08 -4.60 6.58
CA THR A 32 -5.69 -5.02 5.23
C THR A 32 -5.45 -3.82 4.30
N LEU A 33 -6.32 -2.81 4.33
CA LEU A 33 -6.14 -1.58 3.58
C LEU A 33 -4.82 -0.87 3.94
N MET A 34 -4.46 -0.82 5.22
CA MET A 34 -3.21 -0.18 5.66
C MET A 34 -1.97 -0.93 5.14
N LEU A 35 -2.00 -2.27 5.12
CA LEU A 35 -0.92 -3.06 4.54
C LEU A 35 -0.78 -2.83 3.03
N GLU A 36 -1.90 -2.78 2.31
CA GLU A 36 -1.89 -2.48 0.87
C GLU A 36 -1.39 -1.06 0.60
N ALA A 37 -1.83 -0.08 1.39
CA ALA A 37 -1.36 1.30 1.29
C ALA A 37 0.15 1.41 1.58
N GLU A 38 0.65 0.73 2.61
CA GLU A 38 2.08 0.66 2.91
C GLU A 38 2.87 0.11 1.72
N PHE A 39 2.41 -1.01 1.15
CA PHE A 39 3.07 -1.64 0.02
C PHE A 39 3.11 -0.72 -1.20
N VAL A 40 2.01 -0.02 -1.52
CA VAL A 40 1.94 0.95 -2.61
C VAL A 40 2.90 2.12 -2.38
N VAL A 41 2.95 2.64 -1.15
CA VAL A 41 3.83 3.76 -0.80
C VAL A 41 5.31 3.39 -0.88
N ASN A 42 5.64 2.16 -0.51
CA ASN A 42 7.01 1.64 -0.47
C ASN A 42 7.46 0.97 -1.78
N SER A 43 6.55 0.74 -2.72
CA SER A 43 6.87 0.31 -4.09
C SER A 43 7.16 1.48 -5.02
N ARG A 44 6.91 2.73 -4.60
CA ARG A 44 7.22 3.92 -5.41
C ARG A 44 8.73 4.04 -5.70
N PRO A 45 9.14 4.18 -6.97
CA PRO A 45 10.54 4.38 -7.36
C PRO A 45 11.18 5.61 -6.74
N LEU A 46 12.41 5.44 -6.22
CA LEU A 46 13.31 6.50 -5.76
C LEU A 46 14.27 6.95 -6.87
N THR A 47 14.56 6.06 -7.82
CA THR A 47 15.43 6.33 -8.97
C THR A 47 14.61 6.39 -10.25
N HIS A 48 15.26 6.86 -11.32
CA HIS A 48 14.70 6.85 -12.66
C HIS A 48 14.21 5.45 -13.05
N ILE A 49 13.03 5.39 -13.68
CA ILE A 49 12.47 4.16 -14.25
C ILE A 49 13.01 4.06 -15.67
N SER A 50 13.89 3.10 -15.94
CA SER A 50 14.37 2.89 -17.30
C SER A 50 13.29 2.26 -18.19
N ILE A 51 13.31 2.63 -19.46
CA ILE A 51 12.46 2.10 -20.53
C ILE A 51 13.15 0.91 -21.21
N LEU A 52 14.46 0.74 -21.00
CA LEU A 52 15.26 -0.32 -21.62
C LEU A 52 15.23 -1.60 -20.76
N PRO A 53 14.94 -2.78 -21.35
CA PRO A 53 14.92 -4.06 -20.62
C PRO A 53 16.27 -4.48 -20.03
N SER A 54 17.37 -3.92 -20.53
CA SER A 54 18.75 -4.20 -20.10
C SER A 54 19.16 -3.42 -18.85
N ASP A 55 18.41 -2.38 -18.49
CA ASP A 55 18.79 -1.47 -17.43
C ASP A 55 18.37 -2.02 -16.06
N ALA A 56 19.07 -1.56 -15.02
CA ALA A 56 18.76 -1.94 -13.65
C ALA A 56 17.34 -1.48 -13.27
N THR A 57 16.61 -2.34 -12.56
CA THR A 57 15.28 -2.02 -12.04
C THR A 57 15.35 -0.83 -11.10
N ALA A 58 14.35 0.06 -11.16
CA ALA A 58 14.33 1.23 -10.29
C ALA A 58 14.32 0.82 -8.80
N LEU A 59 15.16 1.48 -8.01
CA LEU A 59 15.22 1.26 -6.57
C LEU A 59 13.94 1.81 -5.94
N THR A 60 13.37 1.02 -5.04
CA THR A 60 12.17 1.38 -4.26
C THR A 60 12.51 1.25 -2.77
N PRO A 61 11.78 1.92 -1.87
CA PRO A 61 11.94 1.70 -0.43
C PRO A 61 11.87 0.22 -0.03
N ASN A 62 11.02 -0.58 -0.69
CA ASN A 62 10.93 -2.03 -0.45
C ASN A 62 12.26 -2.77 -0.67
N HIS A 63 13.13 -2.32 -1.57
CA HIS A 63 14.45 -2.96 -1.73
C HIS A 63 15.30 -2.87 -0.46
N PHE A 64 15.17 -1.77 0.29
CA PHE A 64 15.87 -1.59 1.57
C PHE A 64 15.15 -2.29 2.73
N LEU A 65 13.82 -2.27 2.74
CA LEU A 65 13.01 -2.82 3.83
C LEU A 65 12.86 -4.35 3.77
N LEU A 66 12.69 -4.89 2.57
CA LEU A 66 12.35 -6.30 2.31
C LEU A 66 13.45 -7.06 1.55
N GLY A 67 14.48 -6.37 1.08
CA GLY A 67 15.56 -6.93 0.26
C GLY A 67 15.21 -7.12 -1.22
N SER A 68 14.00 -6.76 -1.65
CA SER A 68 13.56 -6.75 -3.04
C SER A 68 12.34 -5.84 -3.22
N ALA A 69 11.95 -5.54 -4.47
CA ALA A 69 10.80 -4.67 -4.76
C ALA A 69 9.47 -5.14 -4.13
N ALA A 70 9.27 -6.45 -3.99
CA ALA A 70 8.03 -7.06 -3.49
C ALA A 70 8.24 -7.95 -2.25
N GLY A 71 9.46 -8.03 -1.72
CA GLY A 71 9.85 -8.98 -0.69
C GLY A 71 9.82 -10.44 -1.18
N ARG A 72 9.79 -11.37 -0.22
CA ARG A 72 9.52 -12.79 -0.47
C ARG A 72 8.08 -13.07 -0.05
N TRP A 73 7.32 -13.76 -0.91
CA TRP A 73 5.98 -14.21 -0.53
C TRP A 73 6.07 -15.15 0.67
N GLN A 74 5.32 -14.83 1.72
CA GLN A 74 5.13 -15.71 2.87
C GLN A 74 3.64 -15.76 3.17
N PRO A 75 3.03 -16.95 3.23
CA PRO A 75 1.64 -17.05 3.63
C PRO A 75 1.52 -16.59 5.09
N GLY A 76 0.56 -15.69 5.35
CA GLY A 76 0.22 -15.29 6.71
C GLY A 76 -0.31 -16.45 7.53
N ARG A 77 -0.38 -16.28 8.85
CA ARG A 77 -1.03 -17.24 9.73
C ARG A 77 -2.55 -17.00 9.67
N PHE A 78 -3.26 -17.86 8.96
CA PHE A 78 -4.73 -17.79 8.85
C PHE A 78 -5.35 -18.87 9.73
N ASP A 79 -6.31 -18.49 10.57
CA ASP A 79 -7.17 -19.44 11.27
C ASP A 79 -8.36 -19.80 10.36
N THR A 80 -8.70 -21.08 10.23
CA THR A 80 -9.83 -21.50 9.40
C THR A 80 -11.17 -21.12 10.01
N THR A 81 -11.20 -20.64 11.26
CA THR A 81 -12.42 -20.11 11.91
C THR A 81 -12.76 -18.68 11.49
N GLU A 82 -11.80 -17.92 10.95
CA GLU A 82 -11.98 -16.52 10.53
C GLU A 82 -12.13 -16.43 9.01
N GLU A 83 -13.27 -16.88 8.49
CA GLU A 83 -13.58 -16.76 7.06
C GLU A 83 -13.85 -15.30 6.66
N CYS A 84 -12.94 -14.72 5.87
CA CYS A 84 -13.19 -13.42 5.24
C CYS A 84 -14.35 -13.53 4.24
N SER A 85 -15.45 -12.82 4.52
CA SER A 85 -16.58 -12.82 3.59
C SER A 85 -16.20 -12.15 2.26
N ARG A 86 -16.75 -12.67 1.15
CA ARG A 86 -16.59 -12.05 -0.19
C ARG A 86 -16.95 -10.55 -0.20
N LYS A 87 -17.89 -10.14 0.66
CA LYS A 87 -18.30 -8.74 0.83
C LYS A 87 -17.19 -7.89 1.47
N GLN A 88 -16.55 -8.37 2.55
CA GLN A 88 -15.41 -7.69 3.18
C GLN A 88 -14.24 -7.58 2.21
N TRP A 89 -13.90 -8.67 1.50
CA TRP A 89 -12.83 -8.64 0.51
C TRP A 89 -13.08 -7.60 -0.59
N ARG A 90 -14.29 -7.57 -1.18
CA ARG A 90 -14.63 -6.55 -2.19
C ARG A 90 -14.61 -5.13 -1.64
N ALA A 91 -15.06 -4.93 -0.40
CA ALA A 91 -15.01 -3.63 0.25
C ALA A 91 -13.55 -3.17 0.45
N ASN A 92 -12.67 -4.08 0.89
CA ASN A 92 -11.24 -3.80 1.01
C ASN A 92 -10.63 -3.39 -0.35
N GLN A 93 -10.84 -4.20 -1.40
CA GLN A 93 -10.28 -3.91 -2.72
C GLN A 93 -10.79 -2.58 -3.29
N ALA A 94 -12.06 -2.24 -3.10
CA ALA A 94 -12.60 -0.95 -3.53
C ALA A 94 -11.98 0.24 -2.77
N LEU A 95 -11.69 0.08 -1.47
CA LEU A 95 -11.00 1.11 -0.70
C LEU A 95 -9.53 1.25 -1.10
N ALA A 96 -8.86 0.13 -1.35
CA ALA A 96 -7.46 0.13 -1.79
C ALA A 96 -7.31 0.75 -3.18
N GLU A 97 -8.20 0.42 -4.12
CA GLU A 97 -8.25 1.05 -5.43
C GLU A 97 -8.43 2.57 -5.33
N MET A 98 -9.39 3.02 -4.51
CA MET A 98 -9.62 4.44 -4.26
C MET A 98 -8.41 5.13 -3.63
N PHE A 99 -7.76 4.49 -2.65
CA PHE A 99 -6.52 4.99 -2.06
C PHE A 99 -5.43 5.16 -3.12
N CYS A 100 -5.18 4.14 -3.94
CA CYS A 100 -4.20 4.18 -5.01
C CYS A 100 -4.49 5.30 -6.01
N GLN A 101 -5.74 5.48 -6.43
CA GLN A 101 -6.16 6.53 -7.36
C GLN A 101 -5.96 7.96 -6.81
N ILE A 102 -6.07 8.14 -5.49
CA ILE A 102 -5.90 9.45 -4.85
C ILE A 102 -4.42 9.73 -4.55
N TRP A 103 -3.64 8.70 -4.22
CA TRP A 103 -2.27 8.86 -3.78
C TRP A 103 -1.22 8.89 -4.91
N LEU A 104 -1.45 8.14 -6.00
CA LEU A 104 -0.58 8.10 -7.18
C LEU A 104 -0.76 9.35 -8.06
#